data_AF-A0A2E3BYK1-F1
#
_entry.id   AF-A0A2E3BYK1-F1
#
_cell.length_a   1.000
_cell.length_b   1.000
_cell.length_c   1.000
_cell.angle_alpha   90.00
_cell.angle_beta   90.00
_cell.angle_gamma   90.00
#
_symmetry.space_group_name_H-M   'P 1'
#
loop_
_entity.id
_entity.type
_entity.pdbx_description
1 polymer ?
#
loop_
_entity_poly.entity_id
_entity_poly.type
_entity_poly.pdbx_seq_one_letter_code
_entity_poly.pdbx_strand_id
1 'polypeptide(L)'
;MNKIANYKWKKRVIYIESDSKDNLYFKNLQLERKKASVIAGLKERKVKVIQRIIKTDKPFFLLHLYGLDGEIKHIMKKFSSFESIFKKIDSMPMRKTELKDPNYKPIDKQKYTLYSDDNPNDTIKNTGFKNSTVARKTIYIVNNLKDKRRAKQIINTMIYRAKFHPYQTKDMREAIKIFKKWMDKN
;
A
#
# COMPACT_ATOMS: atom_id res chain seq x y z
N MET A 1 9.18 -15.41 18.86
CA MET A 1 8.16 -15.91 17.91
C MET A 1 8.50 -15.48 16.49
N ASN A 2 8.68 -16.44 15.58
CA ASN A 2 9.12 -16.19 14.20
C ASN A 2 8.01 -15.48 13.42
N LYS A 3 8.08 -14.14 13.30
CA LYS A 3 7.01 -13.28 12.70
C LYS A 3 6.56 -13.74 11.31
N ILE A 4 7.40 -14.51 10.62
CA ILE A 4 7.18 -15.05 9.28
C ILE A 4 6.15 -16.19 9.29
N ALA A 5 6.12 -17.02 10.34
CA ALA A 5 5.22 -18.18 10.45
C ALA A 5 3.74 -17.77 10.38
N ASN A 6 3.39 -16.58 10.89
CA ASN A 6 2.02 -16.06 10.87
C ASN A 6 1.48 -15.79 9.45
N TYR A 7 2.37 -15.74 8.45
CA TYR A 7 2.01 -15.49 7.05
C TYR A 7 1.96 -16.76 6.20
N LYS A 8 2.34 -17.92 6.75
CA LYS A 8 2.27 -19.21 6.05
C LYS A 8 0.85 -19.43 5.52
N TRP A 9 0.78 -19.87 4.26
CA TRP A 9 -0.42 -20.06 3.44
C TRP A 9 -1.29 -18.82 3.19
N LYS A 10 -0.94 -17.67 3.76
CA LYS A 10 -1.71 -16.41 3.63
C LYS A 10 -1.03 -15.42 2.69
N LYS A 11 0.29 -15.21 2.86
CA LYS A 11 1.07 -14.21 2.14
C LYS A 11 2.51 -14.68 1.94
N ARG A 12 3.10 -14.32 0.80
CA ARG A 12 4.54 -14.39 0.56
C ARG A 12 5.22 -13.29 1.38
N VAL A 13 6.45 -13.49 1.82
CA VAL A 13 7.14 -12.50 2.66
C VAL A 13 8.46 -12.09 2.02
N ILE A 14 8.66 -10.78 1.87
CA ILE A 14 9.99 -10.20 1.63
C ILE A 14 10.47 -9.68 2.97
N TYR A 15 11.45 -10.35 3.56
CA TYR A 15 12.04 -9.99 4.84
C TYR A 15 13.41 -9.36 4.61
N ILE A 16 13.58 -8.12 5.03
CA ILE A 16 14.76 -7.30 4.75
C ILE A 16 15.49 -7.03 6.05
N GLU A 17 16.78 -7.33 6.06
CA GLU A 17 17.72 -6.99 7.13
C GLU A 17 18.78 -6.05 6.57
N SER A 18 19.10 -5.00 7.33
CA SER A 18 20.08 -3.99 6.94
C SER A 18 20.80 -3.48 8.17
N ASP A 19 22.07 -3.13 8.01
CA ASP A 19 22.89 -2.51 9.07
C ASP A 19 22.32 -1.15 9.50
N SER A 20 21.87 -0.38 8.51
CA SER A 20 21.38 0.99 8.68
C SER A 20 20.24 1.29 7.71
N LYS A 21 19.44 2.30 8.05
CA LYS A 21 18.48 2.92 7.13
C LYS A 21 19.19 3.69 6.01
N ASP A 22 20.46 4.03 6.22
CA ASP A 22 21.27 4.78 5.26
C ASP A 22 21.94 3.92 4.20
N ASN A 23 21.89 2.59 4.36
CA ASN A 23 22.39 1.65 3.37
C ASN A 23 21.75 1.92 1.99
N LEU A 24 22.59 1.98 0.95
CA LEU A 24 22.18 2.31 -0.41
C LEU A 24 21.07 1.39 -0.94
N TYR A 25 21.20 0.07 -0.73
CA TYR A 25 20.20 -0.90 -1.18
C TYR A 25 18.89 -0.76 -0.42
N PHE A 26 18.96 -0.45 0.87
CA PHE A 26 17.77 -0.20 1.68
C PHE A 26 17.03 1.05 1.20
N LYS A 27 17.74 2.16 0.96
CA LYS A 27 17.17 3.42 0.43
C LYS A 27 16.51 3.22 -0.94
N ASN A 28 17.22 2.58 -1.88
CA ASN A 28 16.69 2.32 -3.22
C ASN A 28 15.43 1.46 -3.18
N LEU A 29 15.41 0.44 -2.31
CA LEU A 29 14.22 -0.38 -2.08
C LEU A 29 13.05 0.45 -1.55
N GLN A 30 13.26 1.34 -0.56
CA GLN A 30 12.18 2.19 -0.06
C GLN A 30 11.63 3.12 -1.13
N LEU A 31 12.50 3.66 -1.99
CA LEU A 31 12.10 4.56 -3.07
C LEU A 31 11.25 3.81 -4.10
N GLU A 32 11.70 2.63 -4.57
CA GLU A 32 10.92 1.84 -5.52
C GLU A 32 9.58 1.38 -4.94
N ARG A 33 9.56 1.01 -3.66
CA ARG A 33 8.34 0.54 -2.98
C ARG A 33 7.23 1.58 -2.95
N LYS A 34 7.55 2.88 -3.07
CA LYS A 34 6.55 3.96 -3.14
C LYS A 34 5.88 4.08 -4.51
N LYS A 35 6.45 3.48 -5.56
CA LYS A 35 5.88 3.51 -6.92
C LYS A 35 4.56 2.74 -6.96
N ALA A 36 3.52 3.32 -7.55
CA ALA A 36 2.19 2.71 -7.62
C ALA A 36 2.21 1.32 -8.30
N SER A 37 3.03 1.14 -9.34
CA SER A 37 3.22 -0.15 -10.01
C SER A 37 3.75 -1.24 -9.06
N VAL A 38 4.68 -0.88 -8.16
CA VAL A 38 5.25 -1.80 -7.17
C VAL A 38 4.23 -2.11 -6.08
N ILE A 39 3.47 -1.13 -5.60
CA ILE A 39 2.40 -1.33 -4.63
C ILE A 39 1.34 -2.30 -5.18
N ALA A 40 0.92 -2.09 -6.43
CA ALA A 40 -0.01 -2.98 -7.13
C ALA A 40 0.57 -4.40 -7.26
N GLY A 41 1.82 -4.53 -7.72
CA GLY A 41 2.48 -5.83 -7.89
C GLY A 41 2.68 -6.59 -6.59
N LEU A 42 2.97 -5.91 -5.48
CA LEU A 42 3.06 -6.51 -4.15
C LEU A 42 1.70 -7.06 -3.69
N LYS A 43 0.61 -6.33 -3.91
CA LYS A 43 -0.74 -6.79 -3.55
C LYS A 43 -1.18 -7.97 -4.42
N GLU A 44 -0.92 -7.91 -5.73
CA GLU A 44 -1.30 -8.93 -6.72
C GLU A 44 -0.69 -10.29 -6.37
N ARG A 45 0.57 -10.27 -5.95
CA ARG A 45 1.34 -11.46 -5.60
C ARG A 45 1.20 -11.84 -4.12
N LYS A 46 0.29 -11.20 -3.39
CA LYS A 46 0.04 -11.40 -1.95
C LYS A 46 1.33 -11.31 -1.12
N VAL A 47 2.16 -10.30 -1.39
CA VAL A 47 3.47 -10.12 -0.76
C VAL A 47 3.39 -9.14 0.41
N LYS A 48 3.92 -9.54 1.56
CA LYS A 48 4.15 -8.68 2.72
C LYS A 48 5.63 -8.33 2.82
N VAL A 49 5.95 -7.05 2.93
CA VAL A 49 7.32 -6.59 3.19
C VAL A 49 7.49 -6.37 4.70
N ILE A 50 8.52 -6.99 5.27
CA ILE A 50 8.93 -6.86 6.68
C ILE A 50 10.39 -6.38 6.68
N GLN A 51 10.71 -5.46 7.57
CA GLN A 51 12.02 -4.81 7.63
C GLN A 51 12.55 -4.85 9.05
N ARG A 52 13.84 -5.12 9.20
CA ARG A 52 14.57 -5.11 10.46
C ARG A 52 15.90 -4.40 10.26
N ILE A 53 16.21 -3.46 11.14
CA ILE A 53 17.52 -2.82 11.21
C ILE A 53 18.30 -3.48 12.33
N ILE A 54 19.53 -3.88 12.07
CA ILE A 54 20.42 -4.51 13.04
C ILE A 54 21.72 -3.71 13.02
N LYS A 55 22.00 -2.97 14.10
CA LYS A 55 23.22 -2.17 14.17
C LYS A 55 24.43 -3.10 14.21
N THR A 56 25.36 -2.90 13.29
CA THR A 56 26.61 -3.65 13.17
C THR A 56 27.72 -2.73 12.70
N ASP A 57 28.97 -3.06 13.04
CA ASP A 57 30.13 -2.24 12.63
C ASP A 57 30.41 -2.35 11.13
N LYS A 58 30.00 -3.45 10.50
CA LYS A 58 30.16 -3.68 9.05
C LYS A 58 28.83 -3.44 8.33
N PRO A 59 28.83 -2.72 7.19
CA PRO A 59 27.62 -2.50 6.42
C PRO A 59 27.15 -3.81 5.77
N PHE A 60 25.87 -4.12 5.87
CA PHE A 60 25.30 -5.32 5.25
C PHE A 60 23.85 -5.10 4.86
N PHE A 61 23.43 -5.82 3.82
CA PHE A 61 22.05 -5.86 3.37
C PHE A 61 21.70 -7.29 2.99
N LEU A 62 20.56 -7.77 3.48
CA LEU A 62 20.03 -9.09 3.19
C LEU A 62 18.53 -9.00 2.90
N LEU A 63 18.11 -9.58 1.79
CA LEU A 63 16.72 -9.72 1.41
C LEU A 63 16.39 -11.20 1.27
N HIS A 64 15.46 -11.67 2.09
CA HIS A 64 14.97 -13.03 2.10
C HIS A 64 13.57 -13.03 1.46
N LEU A 65 13.39 -13.80 0.40
CA LEU A 65 12.10 -14.05 -0.23
C LEU A 65 11.56 -15.39 0.29
N TYR A 66 10.44 -15.34 0.98
CA TYR A 66 9.71 -16.50 1.48
C TYR A 66 8.48 -16.76 0.61
N GLY A 67 8.25 -18.05 0.31
CA GLY A 67 7.08 -18.54 -0.41
C GLY A 67 5.80 -18.51 0.43
N LEU A 68 4.69 -18.97 -0.15
CA LEU A 68 3.44 -19.15 0.59
C LEU A 68 3.54 -20.30 1.60
N ASP A 69 4.34 -21.30 1.30
CA ASP A 69 4.72 -22.38 2.23
C ASP A 69 5.53 -21.89 3.45
N GLY A 70 5.98 -20.63 3.45
CA GLY A 70 6.79 -20.06 4.52
C GLY A 70 8.25 -20.48 4.45
N GLU A 71 8.69 -21.12 3.37
CA GLU A 71 10.09 -21.49 3.16
C GLU A 71 10.86 -20.39 2.43
N ILE A 72 12.17 -20.33 2.65
CA ILE A 72 13.06 -19.43 1.93
C ILE A 72 13.18 -19.92 0.48
N LYS A 73 12.78 -19.07 -0.47
CA LYS A 73 12.93 -19.31 -1.91
C LYS A 73 14.12 -18.59 -2.51
N HIS A 74 14.56 -17.50 -1.88
CA HIS A 74 15.76 -16.80 -2.32
C HIS A 74 16.35 -15.90 -1.23
N ILE A 75 17.66 -15.73 -1.24
CA ILE A 75 18.39 -14.77 -0.41
C ILE A 75 19.24 -13.91 -1.34
N MET A 76 19.17 -12.59 -1.17
CA MET A 76 19.90 -11.61 -1.97
C MET A 76 20.70 -10.68 -1.06
N LYS A 77 21.98 -10.47 -1.38
CA LYS A 77 22.85 -9.51 -0.67
C LYS A 77 22.80 -8.10 -1.26
N LYS A 78 22.13 -7.94 -2.40
CA LYS A 78 22.00 -6.68 -3.15
C LYS A 78 20.57 -6.57 -3.67
N PHE A 79 20.03 -5.35 -3.69
CA PHE A 79 18.74 -5.06 -4.28
C PHE A 79 18.93 -4.39 -5.64
N SER A 80 18.36 -5.00 -6.70
CA SER A 80 18.34 -4.43 -8.05
C SER A 80 17.01 -3.73 -8.33
N SER A 81 15.91 -4.49 -8.41
CA SER A 81 14.57 -3.95 -8.62
C SER A 81 13.48 -4.92 -8.17
N PHE A 82 12.28 -4.38 -7.86
CA PHE A 82 11.11 -5.21 -7.58
C PHE A 82 10.66 -6.07 -8.77
N GLU A 83 10.91 -5.62 -10.00
CA GLU A 83 10.54 -6.35 -11.22
C GLU A 83 11.23 -7.72 -11.27
N SER A 84 12.51 -7.78 -10.89
CA SER A 84 13.26 -9.05 -10.82
C SER A 84 12.67 -10.01 -9.80
N ILE A 85 12.24 -9.48 -8.64
CA ILE A 85 11.61 -10.26 -7.57
C ILE A 85 10.23 -10.76 -8.02
N PHE A 86 9.45 -9.93 -8.70
CA PHE A 86 8.14 -10.30 -9.24
C PHE A 86 8.23 -11.40 -10.27
N LYS A 87 9.16 -11.32 -11.22
CA LYS A 87 9.43 -12.40 -12.19
C LYS A 87 9.76 -13.72 -11.50
N LYS A 88 10.56 -13.66 -10.41
CA LYS A 88 10.90 -14.84 -9.62
C LYS A 88 9.72 -15.41 -8.83
N ILE A 89 8.79 -14.57 -8.39
CA ILE A 89 7.54 -15.01 -7.77
C ILE A 89 6.63 -15.64 -8.83
N ASP A 90 6.51 -15.03 -10.01
CA ASP A 90 5.66 -15.50 -11.11
C ASP A 90 6.11 -16.85 -11.68
N SER A 91 7.40 -17.17 -11.58
CA SER A 91 7.89 -18.49 -11.95
C SER A 91 7.59 -19.60 -10.93
N MET A 92 7.16 -19.25 -9.70
CA MET A 92 6.89 -20.24 -8.64
C MET A 92 5.67 -21.11 -8.97
N PRO A 93 5.68 -22.42 -8.61
CA PRO A 93 4.58 -23.34 -8.93
C PRO A 93 3.21 -22.84 -8.45
N MET A 94 3.12 -22.44 -7.17
CA MET A 94 1.87 -21.93 -6.61
C MET A 94 1.38 -20.66 -7.31
N ARG A 95 2.31 -19.80 -7.76
CA ARG A 95 1.94 -18.57 -8.47
C ARG A 95 1.46 -18.88 -9.89
N LYS A 96 2.06 -19.85 -10.57
CA LYS A 96 1.56 -20.35 -11.86
C LYS A 96 0.15 -20.92 -11.73
N THR A 97 -0.15 -21.64 -10.65
CA THR A 97 -1.51 -22.13 -10.37
C THR A 97 -2.49 -20.98 -10.14
N GLU A 98 -2.12 -19.96 -9.35
CA GLU A 98 -2.95 -18.76 -9.15
C GLU A 98 -3.29 -18.05 -10.47
N LEU A 99 -2.32 -17.95 -11.38
CA LEU A 99 -2.49 -17.27 -12.68
C LEU A 99 -3.40 -18.04 -13.64
N LYS A 100 -3.57 -19.35 -13.45
CA LYS A 100 -4.45 -20.20 -14.25
C LYS A 100 -5.88 -20.26 -13.71
N ASP A 101 -6.13 -19.71 -12.52
CA ASP A 101 -7.46 -19.69 -11.93
C ASP A 101 -8.39 -18.83 -12.80
N PRO A 102 -9.54 -19.35 -13.28
CA PRO A 102 -10.49 -18.58 -14.08
C PRO A 102 -11.08 -17.37 -13.32
N ASN A 103 -11.04 -17.38 -11.99
CA ASN A 103 -11.45 -16.25 -11.15
C ASN A 103 -10.32 -15.24 -10.91
N TYR A 104 -9.12 -15.50 -11.41
CA TYR A 104 -8.01 -14.56 -11.32
C TYR A 104 -8.35 -13.28 -12.08
N LYS A 105 -8.45 -12.17 -11.35
CA LYS A 105 -8.57 -10.83 -11.94
C LYS A 105 -7.24 -10.10 -11.74
N PRO A 106 -6.54 -9.73 -12.83
CA PRO A 106 -5.38 -8.84 -12.73
C PRO A 106 -5.76 -7.59 -11.94
N ILE A 107 -4.87 -7.18 -11.07
CA ILE A 107 -5.06 -5.99 -10.27
C ILE A 107 -5.09 -4.76 -11.19
N ASP A 108 -6.20 -4.01 -11.16
CA ASP A 108 -6.26 -2.69 -11.80
C ASP A 108 -5.28 -1.75 -11.10
N LYS A 109 -4.20 -1.39 -11.81
CA LYS A 109 -3.12 -0.53 -11.30
C LYS A 109 -3.62 0.86 -10.88
N GLN A 110 -4.73 1.35 -11.46
CA GLN A 110 -5.34 2.63 -11.07
C GLN A 110 -6.03 2.56 -9.71
N LYS A 111 -6.45 1.37 -9.27
CA LYS A 111 -7.11 1.15 -7.97
C LYS A 111 -6.14 1.25 -6.79
N TYR A 112 -4.83 1.30 -7.00
CA TYR A 112 -3.81 1.24 -5.93
C TYR A 112 -3.07 2.56 -5.71
N THR A 113 -3.77 3.68 -5.83
CA THR A 113 -3.26 4.97 -5.39
C THR A 113 -3.17 5.03 -3.86
N LEU A 114 -2.37 5.96 -3.33
CA LEU A 114 -2.28 6.28 -1.89
C LEU A 114 -3.66 6.51 -1.23
N TYR A 115 -4.68 6.81 -2.03
CA TYR A 115 -6.01 7.16 -1.59
C TYR A 115 -7.05 6.09 -1.91
N SER A 116 -6.64 4.85 -2.19
CA SER A 116 -7.57 3.72 -2.35
C SER A 116 -8.16 3.29 -1.00
N ASP A 117 -9.37 2.72 -1.01
CA ASP A 117 -10.04 2.21 0.21
C ASP A 117 -9.65 0.77 0.48
N ASP A 118 -8.44 0.59 1.01
CA ASP A 118 -7.84 -0.72 1.22
C ASP A 118 -8.40 -1.48 2.43
N ASN A 119 -9.04 -0.78 3.38
CA ASN A 119 -9.52 -1.32 4.65
C ASN A 119 -10.95 -0.82 4.94
N PRO A 120 -11.98 -1.30 4.21
CA PRO A 120 -13.35 -0.80 4.34
C PRO A 120 -13.95 -1.00 5.74
N ASN A 121 -13.42 -1.93 6.53
CA ASN A 121 -13.89 -2.23 7.88
C ASN A 121 -13.48 -1.15 8.91
N ASP A 122 -12.34 -0.49 8.72
CA ASP A 122 -11.83 0.56 9.61
C ASP A 122 -12.23 1.96 9.15
N THR A 123 -12.83 2.06 7.96
CA THR A 123 -13.28 3.30 7.34
C THR A 123 -14.52 3.83 8.08
N ILE A 124 -14.50 5.12 8.40
CA ILE A 124 -15.65 5.78 9.04
C ILE A 124 -16.82 5.76 8.06
N LYS A 125 -17.89 5.06 8.45
CA LYS A 125 -19.09 4.89 7.64
C LYS A 125 -19.69 6.26 7.26
N ASN A 126 -20.32 6.33 6.09
CA ASN A 126 -21.01 7.51 5.57
C ASN A 126 -20.12 8.72 5.22
N THR A 127 -18.82 8.52 5.05
CA THR A 127 -17.91 9.52 4.48
C THR A 127 -17.79 9.35 2.96
N GLY A 128 -17.62 10.45 2.21
CA GLY A 128 -17.53 10.38 0.75
C GLY A 128 -17.32 11.73 0.07
N PHE A 129 -17.24 11.72 -1.27
CA PHE A 129 -16.89 12.90 -2.08
C PHE A 129 -17.70 13.04 -3.37
N LYS A 130 -18.82 12.30 -3.51
CA LYS A 130 -19.61 12.25 -4.75
C LYS A 130 -20.11 13.63 -5.21
N ASN A 131 -20.57 14.46 -4.27
CA ASN A 131 -21.12 15.80 -4.53
C ASN A 131 -21.06 16.67 -3.26
N SER A 132 -21.48 17.93 -3.39
CA SER A 132 -21.52 18.92 -2.30
C SER A 132 -22.28 18.47 -1.06
N THR A 133 -23.42 17.79 -1.23
CA THR A 133 -24.24 17.29 -0.12
C THR A 133 -23.49 16.21 0.67
N VAL A 134 -22.87 15.27 -0.02
CA VAL A 134 -22.04 14.22 0.59
C VAL A 134 -20.80 14.83 1.26
N ALA A 135 -20.20 15.86 0.68
CA ALA A 135 -19.06 16.56 1.27
C ALA A 135 -19.43 17.23 2.59
N ARG A 136 -20.57 17.93 2.65
CA ARG A 136 -21.07 18.55 3.89
C ARG A 136 -21.39 17.51 4.97
N LYS A 137 -22.02 16.39 4.60
CA LYS A 137 -22.24 15.25 5.52
C LYS A 137 -20.92 14.70 6.06
N THR A 138 -19.92 14.56 5.20
CA THR A 138 -18.58 14.12 5.61
C THR A 138 -17.93 15.10 6.58
N ILE A 139 -18.02 16.41 6.32
CA ILE A 139 -17.53 17.47 7.23
C ILE A 139 -18.21 17.38 8.60
N TYR A 140 -19.53 17.20 8.62
CA TYR A 140 -20.29 17.03 9.85
C TYR A 140 -19.76 15.85 10.68
N ILE A 141 -19.53 14.69 10.04
CA ILE A 141 -18.98 13.50 10.70
C ILE A 141 -17.57 13.79 11.24
N VAL A 142 -16.67 14.36 10.43
CA VAL A 142 -15.27 14.56 10.86
C VAL A 142 -15.13 15.64 11.94
N ASN A 143 -16.03 16.64 11.98
CA ASN A 143 -16.04 17.66 13.02
C ASN A 143 -16.34 17.05 14.40
N ASN A 144 -17.19 16.02 14.44
CA ASN A 144 -17.57 15.29 15.64
C ASN A 144 -16.50 14.29 16.11
N LEU A 145 -15.42 14.10 15.35
CA LEU A 145 -14.30 13.27 15.80
C LEU A 145 -13.48 13.98 16.87
N LYS A 146 -13.13 13.23 17.92
CA LYS A 146 -12.22 13.68 18.97
C LYS A 146 -10.83 14.00 18.43
N ASP A 147 -10.32 13.17 17.52
CA ASP A 147 -9.00 13.35 16.91
C ASP A 147 -9.07 14.22 15.64
N LYS A 148 -8.61 15.47 15.76
CA LYS A 148 -8.55 16.43 14.65
C LYS A 148 -7.51 16.08 13.59
N ARG A 149 -6.43 15.35 13.92
CA ARG A 149 -5.47 14.88 12.91
C ARG A 149 -6.13 13.84 12.00
N ARG A 150 -6.86 12.89 12.59
CA ARG A 150 -7.65 11.91 11.83
C ARG A 150 -8.70 12.58 10.96
N ALA A 151 -9.37 13.62 11.45
CA ALA A 151 -10.31 14.42 10.65
C ALA A 151 -9.63 15.00 9.40
N LYS A 152 -8.48 15.67 9.55
CA LYS A 152 -7.71 16.22 8.40
C LYS A 152 -7.26 15.13 7.42
N GLN A 153 -6.82 13.97 7.92
CA GLN A 153 -6.44 12.84 7.07
C GLN A 153 -7.61 12.33 6.21
N ILE A 154 -8.81 12.23 6.79
CA ILE A 154 -10.02 11.82 6.07
C ILE A 154 -10.35 12.84 4.98
N ILE A 155 -10.38 14.13 5.32
CA ILE A 155 -10.69 15.19 4.35
C ILE A 155 -9.67 15.24 3.21
N ASN A 156 -8.38 15.15 3.52
CA ASN A 156 -7.33 15.03 2.50
C ASN A 156 -7.58 13.83 1.60
N THR A 157 -7.90 12.67 2.17
CA THR A 157 -8.21 11.46 1.41
C THR A 157 -9.38 11.69 0.44
N MET A 158 -10.47 12.32 0.91
CA MET A 158 -11.63 12.63 0.06
C MET A 158 -11.30 13.63 -1.06
N ILE A 159 -10.49 14.66 -0.79
CA ILE A 159 -10.01 15.61 -1.81
C ILE A 159 -9.26 14.88 -2.91
N TYR A 160 -8.29 14.03 -2.53
CA TYR A 160 -7.46 13.35 -3.51
C TYR A 160 -8.21 12.27 -4.28
N ARG A 161 -9.12 11.53 -3.65
CA ARG A 161 -10.02 10.59 -4.33
C ARG A 161 -10.90 11.29 -5.36
N ALA A 162 -11.48 12.44 -5.01
CA ALA A 162 -12.29 13.23 -5.94
C ALA A 162 -11.44 13.85 -7.05
N LYS A 163 -10.25 14.35 -6.72
CA LYS A 163 -9.35 15.03 -7.66
C LYS A 163 -8.85 14.11 -8.77
N PHE A 164 -8.55 12.86 -8.42
CA PHE A 164 -7.98 11.87 -9.33
C PHE A 164 -8.97 10.76 -9.73
N HIS A 165 -10.28 10.99 -9.55
CA HIS A 165 -11.30 10.04 -9.98
C HIS A 165 -11.29 9.93 -11.53
N PRO A 166 -11.26 8.71 -12.12
CA PRO A 166 -11.20 8.54 -13.58
C PRO A 166 -12.33 9.27 -14.34
N TYR A 167 -13.52 9.29 -13.74
CA TYR A 167 -14.69 9.99 -14.25
C TYR A 167 -15.09 11.14 -13.33
N GLN A 168 -14.20 12.12 -13.15
CA GLN A 168 -14.47 13.27 -12.28
C GLN A 168 -15.63 14.12 -12.82
N THR A 169 -16.69 14.29 -12.02
CA THR A 169 -17.85 15.13 -12.36
C THR A 169 -17.69 16.57 -11.86
N LYS A 170 -18.53 17.49 -12.37
CA LYS A 170 -18.62 18.87 -11.84
C LYS A 170 -18.96 18.87 -10.35
N ASP A 171 -19.85 17.99 -9.90
CA ASP A 171 -20.24 17.86 -8.49
C ASP A 171 -19.08 17.44 -7.58
N MET A 172 -18.20 16.56 -8.07
CA MET A 172 -16.97 16.20 -7.33
C MET A 172 -16.03 17.39 -7.19
N ARG A 173 -15.95 18.28 -8.20
CA ARG A 173 -15.14 19.50 -8.11
C ARG A 173 -15.71 20.47 -7.07
N GLU A 174 -17.03 20.58 -6.97
CA GLU A 174 -17.67 21.37 -5.91
C GLU A 174 -17.41 20.77 -4.52
N ALA A 175 -17.47 19.44 -4.38
CA ALA A 175 -17.08 18.75 -3.16
C ALA A 175 -15.63 19.08 -2.75
N ILE A 176 -14.69 19.09 -3.70
CA ILE A 176 -13.29 19.47 -3.45
C ILE A 176 -13.19 20.91 -2.91
N LYS A 177 -13.92 21.87 -3.48
CA LYS A 177 -13.90 23.27 -3.01
C LYS A 177 -14.37 23.36 -1.56
N ILE A 178 -15.45 22.65 -1.21
CA ILE A 178 -15.99 22.59 0.15
C ILE A 178 -14.94 22.04 1.13
N PHE A 179 -14.28 20.94 0.76
CA PHE A 179 -13.24 20.34 1.59
C PHE A 179 -12.01 21.24 1.77
N LYS A 180 -11.54 21.88 0.70
CA LYS A 180 -10.42 22.85 0.78
C LYS A 180 -10.74 24.00 1.72
N LYS A 181 -11.94 24.61 1.57
CA LYS A 181 -12.39 25.70 2.45
C LYS A 181 -12.46 25.28 3.93
N TRP A 182 -12.75 24.01 4.21
CA TRP A 182 -12.71 23.49 5.57
C TRP A 182 -11.27 23.31 6.08
N MET A 183 -10.36 22.80 5.23
CA MET A 183 -8.94 22.63 5.56
C MET A 183 -8.24 23.96 5.85
N ASP A 184 -8.59 25.03 5.13
CA ASP A 184 -8.00 26.35 5.36
C ASP A 184 -8.41 26.94 6.72
N LYS A 185 -9.53 26.49 7.29
CA LYS A 185 -10.08 26.97 8.55
C LYS A 185 -9.67 26.14 9.77
N ASN A 186 -9.14 24.93 9.60
CA ASN A 186 -8.93 23.95 10.68
C ASN A 186 -7.52 23.37 10.66
#